data_AF-A0A1F9MCQ9-F1
#
_entry.id   AF-A0A1F9MCQ9-F1
#
_cell.length_a   1.000
_cell.length_b   1.000
_cell.length_c   1.000
_cell.angle_alpha   90.00
_cell.angle_beta   90.00
_cell.angle_gamma   90.00
#
_symmetry.space_group_name_H-M   'P 1'
#
loop_
_entity.id
_entity.type
_entity.pdbx_description
1 polymer ?
#
loop_
_entity_poly.entity_id
_entity_poly.type
_entity_poly.pdbx_seq_one_letter_code
_entity_poly.pdbx_strand_id
1 'polypeptide(L)'
;MIMKKWKPKFVTKFKVAALVLASASPVIFATGSAFAFSNSYGTLVTKNDGVGASYEDNEVEPGMQTGQGWDLEGFFISSNLKNLTIVGGYNFYNGFGSPNMKAGDIFIDTNKDAVYSPNTIAPPFNYNPGYREVSNSDFKYDYVLDIDWASGKYDIVKLDGDSVLQDTEYGAQYNKPSNPWKYVSGGEAVATDLTFNNYGEASQSNTGFAGWGNNNHYVATFGLDGIKLGELNTLQNTMECGNDVLIGQFPVPEPVTLLLFGTGLVGLAGFVRRKKD
;
A
#
# COMPACT_ATOMS: atom_id res chain seq x y z
N MET A 1 46.88 44.56 76.97
CA MET A 1 45.44 44.26 76.86
C MET A 1 45.07 44.24 75.38
N ILE A 2 44.64 43.08 74.90
CA ILE A 2 44.55 42.72 73.48
C ILE A 2 43.29 43.34 72.87
N MET A 3 43.43 44.23 71.88
CA MET A 3 42.30 44.68 71.04
C MET A 3 42.46 44.14 69.62
N LYS A 4 41.75 43.04 69.36
CA LYS A 4 41.62 42.36 68.07
C LYS A 4 40.67 43.18 67.19
N LYS A 5 41.21 44.00 66.27
CA LYS A 5 40.40 44.77 65.31
C LYS A 5 39.74 43.85 64.27
N TRP A 6 38.43 43.83 64.31
CA TRP A 6 37.50 43.14 63.42
C TRP A 6 37.55 43.76 62.01
N LYS A 7 37.76 42.94 60.97
CA LYS A 7 37.63 43.36 59.57
C LYS A 7 36.23 42.98 59.06
N PRO A 8 35.42 43.93 58.55
CA PRO A 8 34.18 43.58 57.88
C PRO A 8 34.48 42.98 56.50
N LYS A 9 33.88 41.82 56.20
CA LYS A 9 33.88 41.23 54.85
C LYS A 9 32.87 41.99 53.99
N PHE A 10 33.37 42.68 52.97
CA PHE A 10 32.56 43.19 51.86
C PHE A 10 31.93 41.99 51.14
N VAL A 11 30.61 41.81 51.28
CA VAL A 11 29.83 40.91 50.43
C VAL A 11 29.36 41.72 49.23
N THR A 12 30.14 41.67 48.14
CA THR A 12 29.74 42.21 46.85
C THR A 12 28.62 41.35 46.28
N LYS A 13 27.47 41.98 46.10
CA LYS A 13 26.24 41.41 45.53
C LYS A 13 26.53 40.81 44.15
N PHE A 14 26.39 39.50 44.01
CA PHE A 14 26.31 38.83 42.72
C PHE A 14 24.99 39.25 42.04
N LYS A 15 25.09 40.16 41.07
CA LYS A 15 24.09 40.28 40.00
C LYS A 15 24.59 39.46 38.83
N VAL A 16 24.02 38.27 38.63
CA VAL A 16 23.97 37.65 37.30
C VAL A 16 22.54 37.19 37.11
N ALA A 17 21.72 38.09 36.59
CA ALA A 17 20.49 37.72 35.93
C ALA A 17 20.88 37.03 34.62
N ALA A 18 21.07 35.72 34.67
CA ALA A 18 21.14 34.89 33.47
C ALA A 18 19.71 34.70 32.97
N LEU A 19 19.19 35.72 32.28
CA LEU A 19 18.03 35.60 31.42
C LEU A 19 18.46 34.74 30.23
N VAL A 20 18.47 33.42 30.39
CA VAL A 20 18.54 32.50 29.26
C VAL A 20 17.17 32.57 28.59
N LEU A 21 17.02 33.52 27.68
CA LEU A 21 16.10 33.43 26.56
C LEU A 21 16.53 32.19 25.75
N ALA A 22 16.12 31.01 26.22
CA ALA A 22 15.99 29.86 25.36
C ALA A 22 14.86 30.23 24.40
N SER A 23 15.24 30.81 23.26
CA SER A 23 14.40 30.86 22.08
C SER A 23 13.99 29.42 21.80
N ALA A 24 12.80 29.05 22.30
CA ALA A 24 12.08 27.88 21.86
C ALA A 24 11.70 28.16 20.41
N SER A 25 12.66 27.98 19.51
CA SER A 25 12.32 27.71 18.12
C SER A 25 11.46 26.46 18.18
N PRO A 26 10.17 26.52 17.81
CA PRO A 26 9.46 25.30 17.54
C PRO A 26 10.26 24.63 16.42
N VAL A 27 11.00 23.57 16.76
CA VAL A 27 11.47 22.63 15.76
C VAL A 27 10.19 21.99 15.26
N ILE A 28 9.61 22.62 14.22
CA ILE A 28 8.57 22.03 13.42
C ILE A 28 9.29 20.88 12.72
N PHE A 29 9.26 19.70 13.33
CA PHE A 29 9.54 18.47 12.65
C PHE A 29 8.47 18.35 11.57
N ALA A 30 8.79 18.78 10.36
CA ALA A 30 8.06 18.38 9.17
C ALA A 30 8.27 16.86 9.05
N THR A 31 7.42 16.10 9.74
CA THR A 31 7.22 14.69 9.44
C THR A 31 6.83 14.65 7.97
N GLY A 32 7.64 13.99 7.15
CA GLY A 32 7.29 13.66 5.77
C GLY A 32 5.96 12.90 5.83
N SER A 33 4.88 13.65 5.70
CA SER A 33 3.55 13.11 5.71
C SER A 33 3.42 12.49 4.33
N ALA A 34 3.48 11.16 4.25
CA ALA A 34 2.80 10.51 3.15
C ALA A 34 1.39 11.09 3.17
N PHE A 35 1.03 11.88 2.16
CA PHE A 35 -0.30 12.45 2.06
C PHE A 35 -1.24 11.28 1.82
N ALA A 36 -1.71 10.68 2.90
CA ALA A 36 -2.79 9.72 2.88
C ALA A 36 -4.04 10.47 2.41
N PHE A 37 -4.29 10.45 1.10
CA PHE A 37 -5.55 10.91 0.56
C PHE A 37 -6.64 9.94 1.08
N SER A 38 -7.50 10.43 1.96
CA SER A 38 -8.62 9.67 2.49
C SER A 38 -9.92 10.17 1.87
N ASN A 39 -10.68 9.29 1.22
CA ASN A 39 -12.01 9.57 0.68
C ASN A 39 -13.06 8.66 1.35
N SER A 40 -14.26 8.58 0.76
CA SER A 40 -15.32 7.69 1.23
C SER A 40 -14.95 6.20 1.23
N TYR A 41 -13.92 5.81 0.48
CA TYR A 41 -13.45 4.43 0.36
C TYR A 41 -12.33 4.08 1.36
N GLY A 42 -11.75 5.09 2.00
CA GLY A 42 -10.70 4.94 3.00
C GLY A 42 -9.40 5.62 2.59
N THR A 43 -8.28 5.11 3.07
CA THR A 43 -6.93 5.61 2.81
C THR A 43 -6.38 5.00 1.52
N LEU A 44 -5.88 5.84 0.60
CA LEU A 44 -5.13 5.39 -0.56
C LEU A 44 -3.89 4.60 -0.11
N VAL A 45 -3.78 3.35 -0.55
CA VAL A 45 -2.63 2.47 -0.29
C VAL A 45 -1.90 2.08 -1.57
N THR A 46 -2.28 2.64 -2.73
CA THR A 46 -1.55 2.44 -3.98
C THR A 46 -0.09 2.83 -3.82
N LYS A 47 0.78 2.02 -4.40
CA LYS A 47 2.22 2.24 -4.42
C LYS A 47 2.64 2.27 -5.87
N ASN A 48 3.25 3.39 -6.26
CA ASN A 48 3.97 3.48 -7.52
C ASN A 48 4.96 2.32 -7.63
N ASP A 49 4.76 1.49 -8.64
CA ASP A 49 5.57 0.32 -8.93
C ASP A 49 6.97 0.66 -9.52
N GLY A 50 7.18 1.94 -9.87
CA GLY A 50 8.42 2.50 -10.41
C GLY A 50 8.49 2.49 -11.93
N VAL A 51 7.39 2.10 -12.59
CA VAL A 51 7.26 1.97 -14.03
C VAL A 51 6.21 2.99 -14.53
N GLY A 52 6.20 3.28 -15.83
CA GLY A 52 5.24 4.23 -16.40
C GLY A 52 5.56 5.72 -16.30
N ALA A 53 4.57 6.54 -16.67
CA ALA A 53 4.65 7.99 -16.63
C ALA A 53 3.40 8.55 -15.93
N SER A 54 3.58 9.07 -14.70
CA SER A 54 2.59 9.84 -13.90
C SER A 54 1.95 9.14 -12.69
N TYR A 55 2.67 8.31 -11.92
CA TYR A 55 2.01 7.53 -10.83
C TYR A 55 0.89 6.65 -11.42
N GLU A 56 0.11 5.94 -10.62
CA GLU A 56 -0.86 4.96 -11.16
C GLU A 56 -2.16 5.64 -11.64
N ASP A 57 -2.13 6.90 -12.08
CA ASP A 57 -3.29 7.61 -12.64
C ASP A 57 -2.90 8.06 -14.04
N ASN A 58 -3.66 7.66 -15.06
CA ASN A 58 -3.35 7.88 -16.46
C ASN A 58 -2.10 7.12 -16.91
N GLU A 59 -1.96 5.89 -16.43
CA GLU A 59 -0.76 5.07 -16.59
C GLU A 59 -1.12 3.63 -16.94
N VAL A 60 -0.21 2.99 -17.67
CA VAL A 60 -0.23 1.56 -17.97
C VAL A 60 1.21 1.12 -18.21
N GLU A 61 1.46 -0.15 -18.02
CA GLU A 61 2.78 -0.72 -18.17
C GLU A 61 3.48 -0.42 -19.53
N PRO A 62 4.82 -0.31 -19.60
CA PRO A 62 5.53 0.05 -20.81
C PRO A 62 5.29 -0.91 -21.96
N GLY A 63 4.85 -0.36 -23.08
CA GLY A 63 4.52 -1.13 -24.28
C GLY A 63 3.10 -1.68 -24.31
N MET A 64 2.27 -1.33 -23.31
CA MET A 64 0.86 -1.69 -23.24
C MET A 64 -0.05 -0.70 -23.95
N GLN A 65 -1.31 -1.10 -24.15
CA GLN A 65 -2.32 -0.22 -24.71
C GLN A 65 -2.73 0.82 -23.67
N THR A 66 -2.71 2.09 -24.08
CA THR A 66 -3.08 3.22 -23.24
C THR A 66 -4.55 3.60 -23.44
N GLY A 67 -5.09 4.39 -22.50
CA GLY A 67 -6.46 4.89 -22.48
C GLY A 67 -7.22 4.41 -21.24
N GLN A 68 -8.23 5.18 -20.81
CA GLN A 68 -8.94 4.97 -19.53
C GLN A 68 -9.45 3.54 -19.36
N GLY A 69 -9.86 2.89 -20.45
CA GLY A 69 -10.35 1.53 -20.41
C GLY A 69 -9.31 0.46 -20.02
N TRP A 70 -8.04 0.83 -19.95
CA TRP A 70 -6.90 -0.04 -19.70
C TRP A 70 -6.15 0.28 -18.41
N ASP A 71 -6.64 1.23 -17.61
CA ASP A 71 -5.97 1.84 -16.46
C ASP A 71 -6.59 1.32 -15.15
N LEU A 72 -5.78 0.70 -14.29
CA LEU A 72 -6.08 0.37 -12.91
C LEU A 72 -5.46 1.44 -12.01
N GLU A 73 -6.32 2.18 -11.31
CA GLU A 73 -5.89 3.46 -10.76
C GLU A 73 -5.51 3.40 -9.29
N GLY A 74 -6.17 2.53 -8.51
CA GLY A 74 -5.85 2.52 -7.09
C GLY A 74 -6.53 1.54 -6.16
N PHE A 75 -5.84 1.32 -5.03
CA PHE A 75 -6.37 0.64 -3.86
C PHE A 75 -6.63 1.61 -2.71
N PHE A 76 -7.78 1.44 -2.06
CA PHE A 76 -8.11 2.09 -0.80
C PHE A 76 -8.40 1.05 0.26
N ILE A 77 -7.94 1.30 1.49
CA ILE A 77 -8.34 0.52 2.65
C ILE A 77 -9.13 1.38 3.63
N SER A 78 -10.28 0.86 4.04
CA SER A 78 -11.03 1.42 5.16
C SER A 78 -10.19 1.51 6.45
N SER A 79 -10.51 2.47 7.31
CA SER A 79 -9.76 2.74 8.55
C SER A 79 -9.79 1.59 9.56
N ASN A 80 -10.77 0.69 9.48
CA ASN A 80 -10.87 -0.51 10.29
C ASN A 80 -10.20 -1.74 9.67
N LEU A 81 -9.56 -1.58 8.49
CA LEU A 81 -8.88 -2.62 7.73
C LEU A 81 -9.80 -3.79 7.33
N LYS A 82 -11.12 -3.53 7.20
CA LYS A 82 -12.11 -4.57 6.87
C LYS A 82 -12.57 -4.56 5.43
N ASN A 83 -12.39 -3.44 4.75
CA ASN A 83 -12.81 -3.27 3.38
C ASN A 83 -11.64 -2.79 2.52
N LEU A 84 -11.37 -3.54 1.46
CA LEU A 84 -10.48 -3.16 0.36
C LEU A 84 -11.33 -2.66 -0.80
N THR A 85 -10.95 -1.52 -1.36
CA THR A 85 -11.59 -0.96 -2.55
C THR A 85 -10.56 -0.87 -3.66
N ILE A 86 -10.92 -1.34 -4.85
CA ILE A 86 -10.17 -1.14 -6.09
C ILE A 86 -10.88 -0.10 -6.97
N VAL A 87 -10.11 0.71 -7.67
CA VAL A 87 -10.55 1.71 -8.63
C VAL A 87 -9.82 1.49 -9.95
N GLY A 88 -10.51 1.65 -11.07
CA GLY A 88 -9.94 1.63 -12.41
C GLY A 88 -10.85 2.32 -13.42
N GLY A 89 -10.38 2.52 -14.64
CA GLY A 89 -11.08 3.31 -15.65
C GLY A 89 -12.11 2.55 -16.49
N TYR A 90 -12.39 1.28 -16.19
CA TYR A 90 -13.37 0.45 -16.90
C TYR A 90 -14.30 -0.32 -15.97
N ASN A 91 -15.45 -0.70 -16.50
CA ASN A 91 -16.43 -1.47 -15.75
C ASN A 91 -15.95 -2.90 -15.49
N PHE A 92 -15.61 -3.22 -14.24
CA PHE A 92 -15.07 -4.53 -13.88
C PHE A 92 -15.99 -5.73 -14.22
N TYR A 93 -17.31 -5.55 -14.33
CA TYR A 93 -18.24 -6.64 -14.70
C TYR A 93 -18.16 -6.96 -16.19
N ASN A 94 -18.13 -5.90 -17.00
CA ASN A 94 -18.18 -5.99 -18.45
C ASN A 94 -16.79 -6.13 -19.07
N GLY A 95 -15.74 -5.75 -18.35
CA GLY A 95 -14.38 -5.63 -18.85
C GLY A 95 -14.23 -4.51 -19.89
N PHE A 96 -13.09 -4.53 -20.57
CA PHE A 96 -12.77 -3.61 -21.67
C PHE A 96 -11.99 -4.32 -22.79
N GLY A 97 -12.07 -3.79 -24.01
CA GLY A 97 -11.39 -4.37 -25.17
C GLY A 97 -12.05 -5.64 -25.72
N SER A 98 -11.30 -6.46 -26.45
CA SER A 98 -11.79 -7.67 -27.11
C SER A 98 -10.85 -8.85 -26.85
N PRO A 99 -11.31 -9.98 -26.28
CA PRO A 99 -12.65 -10.24 -25.73
C PRO A 99 -12.85 -9.71 -24.29
N ASN A 100 -13.35 -8.48 -24.11
CA ASN A 100 -13.82 -7.95 -22.81
C ASN A 100 -12.94 -8.35 -21.59
N MET A 101 -11.70 -7.89 -21.58
CA MET A 101 -10.73 -8.18 -20.52
C MET A 101 -11.18 -7.57 -19.20
N LYS A 102 -11.26 -8.39 -18.15
CA LYS A 102 -11.66 -7.92 -16.81
C LYS A 102 -10.44 -7.62 -15.94
N ALA A 103 -10.68 -7.17 -14.73
CA ALA A 103 -9.67 -7.24 -13.68
C ALA A 103 -9.44 -8.71 -13.32
N GLY A 104 -8.23 -9.03 -12.87
CA GLY A 104 -7.90 -10.36 -12.35
C GLY A 104 -8.29 -10.51 -10.87
N ASP A 105 -7.73 -11.54 -10.26
CA ASP A 105 -7.82 -11.78 -8.82
C ASP A 105 -6.95 -10.78 -8.03
N ILE A 106 -7.22 -10.63 -6.74
CA ILE A 106 -6.41 -9.77 -5.86
C ILE A 106 -5.57 -10.65 -4.94
N PHE A 107 -4.27 -10.66 -5.15
CA PHE A 107 -3.31 -11.39 -4.32
C PHE A 107 -2.86 -10.53 -3.15
N ILE A 108 -2.70 -11.17 -1.99
CA ILE A 108 -2.38 -10.51 -0.72
C ILE A 108 -1.22 -11.26 -0.07
N ASP A 109 -0.16 -10.52 0.24
CA ASP A 109 0.96 -10.97 1.03
C ASP A 109 0.94 -10.25 2.37
N THR A 110 0.97 -11.00 3.47
CA THR A 110 0.91 -10.47 4.84
C THR A 110 2.25 -10.51 5.58
N ASN A 111 3.29 -11.06 4.95
CA ASN A 111 4.55 -11.33 5.61
C ASN A 111 5.78 -10.72 4.87
N LYS A 112 5.59 -10.15 3.67
CA LYS A 112 6.60 -9.47 2.82
C LYS A 112 7.57 -10.41 2.12
N ASP A 113 7.23 -11.68 1.98
CA ASP A 113 8.03 -12.62 1.22
C ASP A 113 7.51 -12.84 -0.20
N ALA A 114 6.40 -12.18 -0.58
CA ALA A 114 5.89 -12.30 -1.92
C ALA A 114 6.86 -11.78 -2.97
N VAL A 115 7.00 -12.56 -4.04
CA VAL A 115 7.83 -12.26 -5.18
C VAL A 115 6.92 -11.79 -6.31
N TYR A 116 6.89 -10.48 -6.47
CA TYR A 116 6.21 -9.77 -7.54
C TYR A 116 7.14 -8.71 -8.09
N SER A 117 7.23 -8.56 -9.41
CA SER A 117 7.86 -7.41 -10.10
C SER A 117 7.96 -7.70 -11.60
N PRO A 118 7.98 -6.65 -12.44
CA PRO A 118 8.52 -6.69 -13.80
C PRO A 118 9.90 -7.39 -13.96
N ASN A 119 10.73 -7.38 -12.91
CA ASN A 119 12.17 -7.67 -13.00
C ASN A 119 12.62 -8.97 -12.30
N THR A 120 11.77 -9.58 -11.48
CA THR A 120 12.08 -10.84 -10.78
C THR A 120 11.26 -11.96 -11.39
N ILE A 121 11.68 -12.41 -12.57
CA ILE A 121 11.03 -13.51 -13.30
C ILE A 121 11.33 -14.83 -12.55
N ALA A 122 10.44 -15.25 -11.66
CA ALA A 122 10.40 -16.63 -11.18
C ALA A 122 9.30 -17.39 -11.94
N PRO A 123 9.55 -18.60 -12.50
CA PRO A 123 10.76 -19.12 -13.16
C PRO A 123 10.96 -18.53 -14.59
N PRO A 124 12.15 -18.67 -15.24
CA PRO A 124 12.44 -18.09 -16.55
C PRO A 124 11.31 -18.31 -17.56
N PHE A 125 10.72 -17.21 -18.04
CA PHE A 125 9.66 -17.26 -19.04
C PHE A 125 10.21 -17.81 -20.35
N ASN A 126 9.98 -19.10 -20.60
CA ASN A 126 10.04 -19.66 -21.93
C ASN A 126 8.72 -19.35 -22.62
N TYR A 127 8.78 -18.72 -23.79
CA TYR A 127 7.60 -18.48 -24.61
C TYR A 127 6.85 -19.81 -24.82
N ASN A 128 5.64 -19.88 -24.26
CA ASN A 128 4.72 -20.98 -24.47
C ASN A 128 3.43 -20.35 -25.02
N PRO A 129 2.97 -20.71 -26.23
CA PRO A 129 1.67 -20.27 -26.72
C PRO A 129 0.58 -20.99 -25.93
N GLY A 130 0.23 -20.46 -24.76
CA GLY A 130 -0.84 -20.96 -23.91
C GLY A 130 -0.59 -20.72 -22.43
N TYR A 131 -1.65 -20.93 -21.67
CA TYR A 131 -1.66 -20.85 -20.22
C TYR A 131 -0.63 -21.80 -19.60
N ARG A 132 0.14 -21.28 -18.63
CA ARG A 132 1.09 -22.02 -17.81
C ARG A 132 0.64 -21.98 -16.37
N GLU A 133 0.38 -23.17 -15.82
CA GLU A 133 0.22 -23.34 -14.39
C GLU A 133 1.58 -23.30 -13.69
N VAL A 134 1.63 -22.58 -12.57
CA VAL A 134 2.80 -22.39 -11.72
C VAL A 134 2.39 -22.56 -10.27
N SER A 135 3.36 -22.89 -9.42
CA SER A 135 3.11 -23.04 -7.98
C SER A 135 3.25 -21.69 -7.28
N ASN A 136 2.38 -21.44 -6.30
CA ASN A 136 2.51 -20.30 -5.39
C ASN A 136 3.78 -20.39 -4.52
N SER A 137 4.54 -21.50 -4.50
CA SER A 137 5.87 -21.52 -3.86
C SER A 137 6.86 -20.52 -4.48
N ASP A 138 6.66 -20.18 -5.76
CA ASP A 138 7.49 -19.22 -6.48
C ASP A 138 7.13 -17.77 -6.15
N PHE A 139 5.85 -17.50 -5.82
CA PHE A 139 5.29 -16.16 -5.62
C PHE A 139 5.03 -15.80 -4.17
N LYS A 140 4.70 -16.79 -3.33
CA LYS A 140 4.52 -16.69 -1.88
C LYS A 140 3.46 -15.68 -1.45
N TYR A 141 2.35 -15.62 -2.17
CA TYR A 141 1.18 -14.93 -1.63
C TYR A 141 0.58 -15.74 -0.49
N ASP A 142 0.03 -15.05 0.51
CA ASP A 142 -0.62 -15.67 1.66
C ASP A 142 -2.12 -15.88 1.43
N TYR A 143 -2.76 -14.99 0.65
CA TYR A 143 -4.17 -15.06 0.31
C TYR A 143 -4.43 -14.59 -1.11
N VAL A 144 -5.59 -14.99 -1.64
CA VAL A 144 -6.18 -14.44 -2.85
C VAL A 144 -7.66 -14.17 -2.62
N LEU A 145 -8.14 -13.05 -3.18
CA LEU A 145 -9.55 -12.87 -3.47
C LEU A 145 -9.78 -13.46 -4.87
N ASP A 146 -10.38 -14.63 -4.94
CA ASP A 146 -10.75 -15.31 -6.19
C ASP A 146 -12.08 -14.73 -6.66
N ILE A 147 -12.05 -13.88 -7.69
CA ILE A 147 -13.17 -12.98 -8.01
C ILE A 147 -13.86 -13.43 -9.29
N ASP A 148 -15.14 -13.79 -9.14
CA ASP A 148 -16.05 -13.90 -10.27
C ASP A 148 -16.75 -12.56 -10.52
N TRP A 149 -16.10 -11.74 -11.33
CA TRP A 149 -16.62 -10.46 -11.76
C TRP A 149 -17.95 -10.54 -12.51
N ALA A 150 -18.28 -11.68 -13.14
CA ALA A 150 -19.56 -11.82 -13.85
C ALA A 150 -20.72 -11.99 -12.87
N SER A 151 -20.52 -12.79 -11.82
CA SER A 151 -21.56 -13.03 -10.81
C SER A 151 -21.58 -12.02 -9.67
N GLY A 152 -20.56 -11.18 -9.54
CA GLY A 152 -20.44 -10.23 -8.44
C GLY A 152 -20.04 -10.90 -7.12
N LYS A 153 -19.40 -12.07 -7.22
CA LYS A 153 -19.00 -12.89 -6.07
C LYS A 153 -17.49 -13.06 -5.99
N TYR A 154 -17.03 -13.44 -4.81
CA TYR A 154 -15.65 -13.82 -4.60
C TYR A 154 -15.50 -14.78 -3.43
N ASP A 155 -14.40 -15.52 -3.43
CA ASP A 155 -13.94 -16.33 -2.33
C ASP A 155 -12.66 -15.72 -1.74
N ILE A 156 -12.41 -15.98 -0.46
CA ILE A 156 -11.13 -15.70 0.19
C ILE A 156 -10.44 -17.04 0.39
N VAL A 157 -9.33 -17.24 -0.31
CA VAL A 157 -8.54 -18.46 -0.20
C VAL A 157 -7.21 -18.10 0.43
N LYS A 158 -6.85 -18.82 1.49
CA LYS A 158 -5.52 -18.80 2.06
C LYS A 158 -4.64 -19.72 1.23
N LEU A 159 -3.58 -19.16 0.66
CA LEU A 159 -2.67 -19.87 -0.22
C LEU A 159 -1.55 -20.54 0.59
N ASP A 160 -1.01 -21.60 -0.01
CA ASP A 160 0.17 -22.32 0.44
C ASP A 160 1.11 -22.61 -0.75
N GLY A 161 2.16 -23.39 -0.53
CA GLY A 161 3.10 -23.75 -1.60
C GLY A 161 2.50 -24.70 -2.66
N ASP A 162 1.41 -25.40 -2.36
CA ASP A 162 0.77 -26.35 -3.29
C ASP A 162 -0.34 -25.69 -4.11
N SER A 163 -0.67 -24.43 -3.79
CA SER A 163 -1.65 -23.64 -4.52
C SER A 163 -1.16 -23.34 -5.94
N VAL A 164 -2.07 -23.46 -6.91
CA VAL A 164 -1.79 -23.35 -8.34
C VAL A 164 -2.28 -22.00 -8.84
N LEU A 165 -1.37 -21.27 -9.48
CA LEU A 165 -1.65 -20.05 -10.21
C LEU A 165 -1.45 -20.29 -11.70
N GLN A 166 -2.00 -19.43 -12.54
CA GLN A 166 -1.88 -19.49 -13.98
C GLN A 166 -1.55 -18.11 -14.56
N ASP A 167 -0.70 -18.05 -15.58
CA ASP A 167 -0.45 -16.81 -16.32
C ASP A 167 -1.60 -16.45 -17.27
N THR A 168 -1.44 -15.38 -18.04
CA THR A 168 -2.46 -14.90 -18.97
C THR A 168 -2.29 -15.48 -20.38
N GLU A 169 -3.40 -15.58 -21.12
CA GLU A 169 -3.48 -16.29 -22.42
C GLU A 169 -2.46 -15.82 -23.47
N TYR A 170 -2.11 -14.53 -23.46
CA TYR A 170 -1.29 -13.93 -24.49
C TYR A 170 0.20 -14.30 -24.41
N GLY A 171 0.57 -15.16 -23.47
CA GLY A 171 1.94 -15.52 -23.21
C GLY A 171 2.66 -14.30 -22.64
N ALA A 172 3.33 -14.51 -21.51
CA ALA A 172 3.95 -13.44 -20.73
C ALA A 172 4.93 -12.54 -21.48
N GLN A 173 5.27 -12.71 -22.77
CA GLN A 173 6.29 -11.91 -23.45
C GLN A 173 5.99 -10.41 -23.53
N TYR A 174 4.75 -10.03 -23.85
CA TYR A 174 4.38 -8.63 -23.95
C TYR A 174 4.09 -8.09 -22.56
N ASN A 175 3.31 -8.82 -21.77
CA ASN A 175 2.74 -8.38 -20.50
C ASN A 175 3.67 -8.70 -19.30
N LYS A 176 4.97 -8.84 -19.56
CA LYS A 176 6.00 -9.10 -18.53
C LYS A 176 5.99 -8.09 -17.41
N PRO A 177 5.88 -6.77 -17.69
CA PRO A 177 6.00 -5.79 -16.62
C PRO A 177 4.94 -6.00 -15.54
N SER A 178 3.72 -6.29 -15.96
CA SER A 178 2.57 -6.49 -15.08
C SER A 178 2.64 -7.79 -14.27
N ASN A 179 3.38 -8.79 -14.75
CA ASN A 179 3.50 -10.11 -14.13
C ASN A 179 2.13 -10.70 -13.71
N PRO A 180 1.20 -10.90 -14.65
CA PRO A 180 -0.19 -11.20 -14.34
C PRO A 180 -0.41 -12.67 -13.98
N TRP A 181 -1.20 -12.91 -12.94
CA TRP A 181 -1.54 -14.23 -12.45
C TRP A 181 -3.02 -14.33 -12.11
N LYS A 182 -3.56 -15.55 -12.24
CA LYS A 182 -4.90 -15.93 -11.83
C LYS A 182 -4.81 -17.12 -10.90
N TYR A 183 -5.64 -17.16 -9.85
CA TYR A 183 -5.76 -18.34 -9.01
C TYR A 183 -6.53 -19.45 -9.75
N VAL A 184 -6.07 -20.70 -9.60
CA VAL A 184 -6.71 -21.87 -10.23
C VAL A 184 -7.25 -22.82 -9.19
N SER A 185 -6.42 -23.24 -8.23
CA SER A 185 -6.81 -24.25 -7.23
C SER A 185 -5.82 -24.35 -6.06
N GLY A 186 -6.19 -25.12 -5.04
CA GLY A 186 -5.36 -25.40 -3.86
C GLY A 186 -5.66 -24.47 -2.69
N GLY A 187 -4.84 -24.50 -1.66
CA GLY A 187 -5.04 -23.68 -0.46
C GLY A 187 -6.27 -24.05 0.38
N GLU A 188 -6.59 -23.17 1.33
CA GLU A 188 -7.69 -23.32 2.29
C GLU A 188 -8.70 -22.19 2.12
N ALA A 189 -9.95 -22.52 1.80
CA ALA A 189 -11.02 -21.55 1.75
C ALA A 189 -11.30 -20.97 3.14
N VAL A 190 -11.09 -19.66 3.30
CA VAL A 190 -11.35 -18.91 4.53
C VAL A 190 -12.80 -18.46 4.58
N ALA A 191 -13.31 -17.99 3.44
CA ALA A 191 -14.69 -17.59 3.24
C ALA A 191 -15.07 -17.83 1.78
N THR A 192 -16.33 -18.18 1.53
CA THR A 192 -16.83 -18.51 0.19
C THR A 192 -18.16 -17.83 -0.09
N ASP A 193 -18.49 -17.69 -1.37
CA ASP A 193 -19.75 -17.11 -1.86
C ASP A 193 -20.02 -15.68 -1.32
N LEU A 194 -18.96 -14.92 -1.08
CA LEU A 194 -19.07 -13.53 -0.63
C LEU A 194 -19.52 -12.65 -1.80
N THR A 195 -20.18 -11.54 -1.48
CA THR A 195 -20.60 -10.53 -2.46
C THR A 195 -19.80 -9.26 -2.24
N PHE A 196 -19.28 -8.68 -3.31
CA PHE A 196 -18.64 -7.37 -3.25
C PHE A 196 -19.60 -6.26 -3.68
N ASN A 197 -19.39 -5.04 -3.19
CA ASN A 197 -20.18 -3.89 -3.61
C ASN A 197 -19.54 -3.27 -4.85
N ASN A 198 -20.32 -3.07 -5.92
CA ASN A 198 -19.91 -2.28 -7.06
C ASN A 198 -20.70 -0.97 -7.10
N TYR A 199 -19.99 0.14 -7.16
CA TYR A 199 -20.61 1.46 -7.17
C TYR A 199 -20.86 1.99 -8.58
N GLY A 200 -20.50 1.24 -9.63
CA GLY A 200 -20.60 1.70 -11.01
C GLY A 200 -19.65 2.88 -11.26
N GLU A 201 -20.09 3.85 -12.07
CA GLU A 201 -19.30 5.05 -12.36
C GLU A 201 -19.15 5.94 -11.11
N ALA A 202 -17.91 6.28 -10.78
CA ALA A 202 -17.51 7.22 -9.74
C ALA A 202 -16.83 8.45 -10.35
N SER A 203 -16.99 9.60 -9.72
CA SER A 203 -16.34 10.83 -10.17
C SER A 203 -14.90 10.94 -9.64
N GLN A 204 -14.06 11.74 -10.31
CA GLN A 204 -12.76 12.18 -9.78
C GLN A 204 -12.83 12.70 -8.34
N SER A 205 -13.91 13.38 -7.96
CA SER A 205 -14.03 13.89 -6.58
C SER A 205 -14.23 12.77 -5.55
N ASN A 206 -14.75 11.61 -5.98
CA ASN A 206 -14.88 10.42 -5.15
C ASN A 206 -13.57 9.65 -5.08
N THR A 207 -12.90 9.44 -6.21
CA THR A 207 -11.72 8.56 -6.31
C THR A 207 -10.41 9.29 -6.02
N GLY A 208 -10.29 10.55 -6.42
CA GLY A 208 -9.04 11.31 -6.40
C GLY A 208 -8.21 11.19 -7.68
N PHE A 209 -8.64 10.36 -8.63
CA PHE A 209 -7.96 10.13 -9.92
C PHE A 209 -8.53 11.03 -11.00
N ALA A 210 -7.69 11.44 -11.95
CA ALA A 210 -8.09 12.35 -13.02
C ALA A 210 -8.73 11.61 -14.19
N GLY A 211 -8.20 10.44 -14.53
CA GLY A 211 -8.63 9.64 -15.68
C GLY A 211 -8.34 10.27 -17.05
N TRP A 212 -8.27 9.42 -18.08
CA TRP A 212 -7.83 9.75 -19.42
C TRP A 212 -8.95 10.34 -20.28
N GLY A 213 -9.24 11.64 -20.07
CA GLY A 213 -10.10 12.43 -20.94
C GLY A 213 -11.61 12.16 -20.79
N ASN A 214 -12.03 10.90 -20.64
CA ASN A 214 -13.31 10.52 -20.07
C ASN A 214 -13.07 10.18 -18.58
N ASN A 215 -13.46 11.10 -17.69
CA ASN A 215 -13.28 11.03 -16.25
C ASN A 215 -14.21 9.96 -15.60
N ASN A 216 -14.16 8.75 -16.14
CA ASN A 216 -15.00 7.62 -15.79
C ASN A 216 -14.16 6.67 -14.94
N HIS A 217 -14.51 6.53 -13.68
CA HIS A 217 -13.90 5.59 -12.77
C HIS A 217 -14.92 4.53 -12.35
N TYR A 218 -14.47 3.33 -12.09
CA TYR A 218 -15.30 2.24 -11.59
C TYR A 218 -14.71 1.70 -10.31
N VAL A 219 -15.58 1.35 -9.38
CA VAL A 219 -15.17 1.05 -8.00
C VAL A 219 -15.81 -0.24 -7.52
N ALA A 220 -14.99 -1.16 -7.01
CA ALA A 220 -15.44 -2.37 -6.34
C ALA A 220 -14.85 -2.45 -4.92
N THR A 221 -15.67 -2.84 -3.94
CA THR A 221 -15.27 -2.97 -2.54
C THR A 221 -15.53 -4.38 -2.00
N PHE A 222 -14.49 -4.97 -1.44
CA PHE A 222 -14.44 -6.32 -0.90
C PHE A 222 -14.29 -6.29 0.62
N GLY A 223 -15.06 -7.13 1.31
CA GLY A 223 -14.83 -7.44 2.71
C GLY A 223 -13.65 -8.39 2.90
N LEU A 224 -12.81 -8.12 3.89
CA LEU A 224 -11.60 -8.89 4.20
C LEU A 224 -11.75 -9.72 5.48
N ASP A 225 -12.95 -10.18 5.78
CA ASP A 225 -13.18 -10.98 6.98
C ASP A 225 -12.44 -12.31 6.91
N GLY A 226 -11.78 -12.66 8.01
CA GLY A 226 -10.91 -13.84 8.09
C GLY A 226 -9.45 -13.57 7.72
N ILE A 227 -9.14 -12.47 7.03
CA ILE A 227 -7.76 -12.06 6.77
C ILE A 227 -7.24 -11.25 7.95
N LYS A 228 -6.12 -11.68 8.53
CA LYS A 228 -5.39 -10.88 9.50
C LYS A 228 -4.38 -10.02 8.75
N LEU A 229 -4.84 -8.84 8.31
CA LEU A 229 -3.94 -7.84 7.78
C LEU A 229 -2.95 -7.41 8.88
N GLY A 230 -1.67 -7.72 8.66
CA GLY A 230 -0.55 -7.45 9.57
C GLY A 230 0.22 -6.18 9.18
N GLU A 231 1.47 -6.09 9.63
CA GLU A 231 2.37 -4.96 9.37
C GLU A 231 3.01 -5.04 7.97
N LEU A 232 2.60 -4.11 7.09
CA LEU A 232 2.83 -4.06 5.63
C LEU A 232 2.38 -5.35 4.95
N ASN A 233 1.20 -5.28 4.35
CA ASN A 233 0.77 -6.28 3.39
C ASN A 233 0.99 -5.70 1.98
N THR A 234 1.34 -6.55 1.01
CA THR A 234 1.29 -6.18 -0.40
C THR A 234 -0.04 -6.65 -0.97
N LEU A 235 -0.65 -5.81 -1.78
CA LEU A 235 -1.75 -6.15 -2.66
C LEU A 235 -1.23 -6.14 -4.09
N GLN A 236 -1.64 -7.12 -4.89
CA GLN A 236 -1.43 -7.08 -6.32
C GLN A 236 -2.72 -7.44 -7.04
N ASN A 237 -3.07 -6.64 -8.04
CA ASN A 237 -4.04 -6.98 -9.05
C ASN A 237 -3.45 -6.69 -10.42
N THR A 238 -3.87 -7.45 -11.42
CA THR A 238 -3.55 -7.16 -12.81
C THR A 238 -4.82 -7.23 -13.61
N MET A 239 -4.88 -6.55 -14.75
CA MET A 239 -5.90 -6.88 -15.74
C MET A 239 -5.74 -8.35 -16.19
N GLU A 240 -6.81 -8.99 -16.63
CA GLU A 240 -6.82 -10.39 -17.07
C GLU A 240 -5.90 -10.62 -18.27
N CYS A 241 -5.72 -9.62 -19.13
CA CYS A 241 -4.72 -9.68 -20.19
C CYS A 241 -3.31 -9.34 -19.68
N GLY A 242 -3.17 -8.71 -18.50
CA GLY A 242 -1.91 -8.17 -18.00
C GLY A 242 -1.51 -6.87 -18.68
N ASN A 243 -2.44 -6.10 -19.24
CA ASN A 243 -2.12 -4.77 -19.77
C ASN A 243 -1.67 -3.80 -18.66
N ASP A 244 -2.06 -4.07 -17.43
CA ASP A 244 -1.77 -3.18 -16.32
C ASP A 244 -1.63 -3.95 -15.01
N VAL A 245 -0.90 -3.37 -14.05
CA VAL A 245 -0.70 -3.90 -12.71
C VAL A 245 -0.92 -2.80 -11.69
N LEU A 246 -1.65 -3.14 -10.64
CA LEU A 246 -1.91 -2.27 -9.53
C LEU A 246 -1.29 -2.87 -8.28
N ILE A 247 -0.37 -2.13 -7.67
CA ILE A 247 0.28 -2.53 -6.42
C ILE A 247 -0.23 -1.69 -5.25
N GLY A 248 -0.70 -2.36 -4.20
CA GLY A 248 -1.03 -1.73 -2.93
C GLY A 248 0.00 -2.07 -1.86
N GLN A 249 0.34 -1.10 -1.01
CA GLN A 249 1.14 -1.34 0.17
C GLN A 249 0.54 -0.57 1.35
N PHE A 250 0.15 -1.30 2.40
CA PHE A 250 -0.34 -0.67 3.62
C PHE A 250 0.80 0.10 4.30
N PRO A 251 0.67 1.41 4.54
CA PRO A 251 1.62 2.09 5.40
C PRO A 251 1.45 1.51 6.82
N VAL A 252 2.53 1.00 7.41
CA VAL A 252 2.52 0.67 8.84
C VAL A 252 2.34 1.98 9.59
N PRO A 253 1.28 2.14 10.38
CA PRO A 253 1.26 3.20 11.36
C PRO A 253 2.48 2.96 12.25
N GLU A 254 3.40 3.91 12.31
CA GLU A 254 4.48 3.92 13.30
C GLU A 254 4.13 4.77 14.55
N PRO A 255 2.89 4.75 15.12
CA PRO A 255 2.57 5.65 16.23
C PRO A 255 3.40 5.28 17.46
N VAL A 256 3.75 4.00 17.63
CA VAL A 256 4.58 3.56 18.75
C VAL A 256 6.04 3.87 18.51
N THR A 257 6.57 3.76 17.29
CA THR A 257 7.98 4.05 17.02
C THR A 257 8.27 5.54 17.21
N LEU A 258 7.40 6.42 16.71
CA LEU A 258 7.54 7.87 16.93
C LEU A 258 7.30 8.27 18.39
N LEU A 259 6.36 7.63 19.07
CA LEU A 259 6.16 7.82 20.51
C LEU A 259 7.35 7.32 21.33
N LEU A 260 7.90 6.15 21.00
CA LEU A 260 9.05 5.54 21.68
C LEU A 260 10.32 6.35 21.41
N PHE A 261 10.50 6.82 20.18
CA PHE A 261 11.56 7.74 19.81
C PHE A 261 11.43 9.07 20.57
N GLY A 262 10.23 9.66 20.57
CA GLY A 262 9.96 10.91 21.29
C GLY A 262 10.16 10.79 22.80
N THR A 263 9.64 9.73 23.42
CA THR A 263 9.82 9.46 24.86
C THR A 263 11.27 9.11 25.19
N GLY A 264 11.98 8.41 24.31
CA GLY A 264 13.41 8.13 24.42
C GLY A 264 14.26 9.40 24.42
N LEU A 265 13.97 10.35 23.52
CA LEU A 265 14.65 11.65 23.47
C LEU A 265 14.39 12.50 24.73
N VAL A 266 13.15 12.51 25.22
CA VAL A 266 12.80 13.20 26.48
C VAL A 266 13.54 12.58 27.66
N GLY A 267 13.62 11.24 27.72
CA GLY A 267 14.39 10.53 28.75
C GLY A 267 15.88 10.87 28.73
N LEU A 268 16.49 10.90 27.54
CA LEU A 268 17.91 11.25 27.38
C LEU A 268 18.19 12.70 27.78
N ALA A 269 17.31 13.64 27.40
CA ALA A 269 17.42 15.05 27.79
C ALA A 269 17.32 15.22 29.32
N GLY A 270 16.43 14.46 29.97
CA GLY A 270 16.33 14.41 31.43
C GLY A 270 17.61 13.89 32.10
N PHE A 271 18.22 12.84 31.54
CA PHE A 271 19.46 12.27 32.07
C PHE A 271 20.65 13.23 31.97
N VAL A 272 20.81 13.92 30.83
CA VAL A 272 21.91 14.90 30.63
C VAL A 272 21.80 16.08 31.60
N ARG A 273 20.58 16.56 31.91
CA ARG A 273 20.39 17.64 32.89
C ARG A 273 20.85 17.25 34.28
N ARG A 274 20.64 16.00 34.69
CA ARG A 274 20.99 15.50 36.02
C ARG A 274 22.50 15.38 36.28
N LYS A 275 23.32 15.48 35.23
CA LYS A 275 24.79 15.34 35.31
C LYS A 275 25.54 16.68 35.46
N LYS A 276 24.81 17.80 35.39
CA LYS A 276 25.36 19.17 35.55
C LYS A 276 25.22 19.72 36.97
N ASP A 277 24.51 19.00 37.85
CA ASP A 277 24.43 19.24 39.30
C ASP A 277 25.29 18.20 40.03
#